data_AF-A0A926HD73-F1
#
_entry.id   AF-A0A926HD73-F1
#
_cell.length_a   1.000
_cell.length_b   1.000
_cell.length_c   1.000
_cell.angle_alpha   90.00
_cell.angle_beta   90.00
_cell.angle_gamma   90.00
#
_symmetry.space_group_name_H-M   'P 1'
#
loop_
_entity.id
_entity.type
_entity.pdbx_description
1 polymer ?
#
loop_
_entity_poly.entity_id
_entity_poly.type
_entity_poly.pdbx_seq_one_letter_code
_entity_poly.pdbx_strand_id
1 'polypeptide(L)'
;DWTLLAAHVRTNHVHVVVAAHRSAEQVMNAFKAYASRALNGMAPDEAERKRWARHGSTRHLWTRHAVSAAVHYVVWEQGQPMASFEMLTQQAAEKNTQENGF
;
A
#
# COMPACT_ATOMS: atom_id res chain seq x y z
N ASP A 1 -9.22 13.70 -0.60
CA ASP A 1 -9.38 12.44 0.16
C ASP A 1 -8.89 11.26 -0.65
N TRP A 2 -8.18 10.35 0.03
CA TRP A 2 -7.69 9.10 -0.50
C TRP A 2 -7.83 8.02 0.58
N THR A 3 -7.95 6.76 0.17
CA THR A 3 -8.05 5.62 1.10
C THR A 3 -6.95 4.63 0.75
N LEU A 4 -6.09 4.34 1.73
CA LEU A 4 -5.11 3.27 1.60
C LEU A 4 -5.85 1.93 1.75
N LEU A 5 -5.78 1.08 0.74
CA LEU A 5 -6.41 -0.23 0.74
C LEU A 5 -5.43 -1.33 1.14
N ALA A 6 -4.19 -1.22 0.68
CA ALA A 6 -3.11 -2.12 1.06
C ALA A 6 -1.75 -1.43 0.95
N ALA A 7 -0.79 -1.84 1.76
CA ALA A 7 0.61 -1.50 1.62
C ALA A 7 1.51 -2.66 2.03
N HIS A 8 2.67 -2.75 1.39
CA HIS A 8 3.70 -3.73 1.72
C HIS A 8 5.07 -3.07 1.60
N VAL A 9 5.78 -2.96 2.72
CA VAL A 9 7.09 -2.33 2.82
C VAL A 9 8.18 -3.41 2.85
N ARG A 10 9.16 -3.26 1.98
CA ARG A 10 10.39 -4.07 1.92
C ARG A 10 11.59 -3.18 2.21
N THR A 11 12.76 -3.81 2.34
CA THR A 11 14.03 -3.10 2.60
C THR A 11 14.43 -2.13 1.49
N ASN A 12 13.98 -2.35 0.26
CA ASN A 12 14.38 -1.59 -0.92
C ASN A 12 13.23 -1.06 -1.79
N HIS A 13 11.97 -1.44 -1.52
CA HIS A 13 10.81 -0.95 -2.28
C HIS A 13 9.52 -1.06 -1.48
N VAL A 14 8.46 -0.41 -1.97
CA VAL A 14 7.13 -0.41 -1.35
C VAL A 14 6.07 -0.64 -2.44
N HIS A 15 5.10 -1.51 -2.16
CA HIS A 15 3.88 -1.67 -2.96
C HIS A 15 2.70 -1.06 -2.21
N VAL A 16 1.84 -0.33 -2.91
CA VAL A 16 0.64 0.30 -2.34
C VAL A 16 -0.55 0.18 -3.28
N VAL A 17 -1.74 0.00 -2.70
CA VAL A 17 -3.03 0.08 -3.39
C VAL A 17 -3.84 1.20 -2.73
N VAL A 18 -4.23 2.20 -3.52
CA VAL A 18 -4.91 3.41 -3.02
C VAL A 18 -6.11 3.72 -3.88
N ALA A 19 -7.25 4.01 -3.25
CA ALA A 19 -8.39 4.65 -3.90
C ALA A 19 -8.27 6.18 -3.74
N ALA A 20 -8.23 6.93 -4.85
CA ALA A 20 -8.07 8.38 -4.79
C ALA A 20 -8.71 9.09 -5.99
N HIS A 21 -9.21 10.31 -5.75
CA HIS A 21 -9.59 11.27 -6.80
C HIS A 21 -8.40 12.15 -7.24
N ARG A 22 -7.22 11.55 -7.37
CA ARG A 22 -5.94 12.20 -7.71
C ARG A 22 -5.15 11.31 -8.65
N SER A 23 -4.22 11.88 -9.42
CA SER A 23 -3.38 11.08 -10.31
C SER A 23 -2.42 10.19 -9.51
N ALA A 24 -2.04 9.05 -10.08
CA ALA A 24 -1.08 8.13 -9.43
C ALA A 24 0.26 8.83 -9.14
N GLU A 25 0.68 9.77 -9.99
CA GLU A 25 1.89 10.58 -9.79
C GLU A 25 1.77 11.49 -8.57
N GLN A 26 0.64 12.19 -8.39
CA GLN A 26 0.41 13.02 -7.22
C GLN A 26 0.44 12.19 -5.93
N VAL A 27 -0.16 10.99 -5.96
CA VAL A 27 -0.15 10.08 -4.82
C VAL A 27 1.25 9.57 -4.50
N MET A 28 1.97 9.12 -5.52
CA MET A 28 3.35 8.65 -5.38
C MET A 28 4.29 9.74 -4.86
N ASN A 29 4.22 10.96 -5.40
CA ASN A 29 5.07 12.07 -4.98
C ASN A 29 4.83 12.42 -3.51
N ALA A 30 3.58 12.41 -3.07
CA ALA A 30 3.26 12.64 -1.67
C ALA A 30 3.80 11.52 -0.77
N PHE A 31 3.64 10.24 -1.12
CA PHE A 31 4.26 9.16 -0.34
C PHE A 31 5.78 9.30 -0.23
N LYS A 32 6.46 9.54 -1.35
CA LYS A 32 7.91 9.73 -1.37
C LYS A 32 8.33 10.90 -0.49
N ALA A 33 7.64 12.05 -0.58
CA ALA A 33 7.98 13.24 0.18
C ALA A 33 7.81 13.03 1.70
N TYR A 34 6.67 12.48 2.13
CA TYR A 34 6.40 12.25 3.55
C TYR A 34 7.31 11.16 4.14
N ALA A 35 7.53 10.06 3.42
CA ALA A 35 8.43 9.01 3.86
C ALA A 35 9.88 9.52 3.95
N SER A 36 10.36 10.29 2.96
CA SER A 36 11.69 10.90 3.03
C SER A 36 11.84 11.83 4.23
N ARG A 37 10.83 12.65 4.53
CA ARG A 37 10.85 13.53 5.71
C ARG A 37 10.97 12.73 7.00
N ALA A 38 10.20 11.66 7.16
CA ALA A 38 10.26 10.80 8.34
C ALA A 38 11.61 10.09 8.45
N LEU A 39 12.10 9.48 7.36
CA LEU A 39 13.38 8.77 7.33
C LEU A 39 14.57 9.69 7.62
N ASN A 40 14.57 10.90 7.08
CA ASN A 40 15.62 11.87 7.34
C ASN A 40 15.61 12.38 8.79
N GLY A 41 14.45 12.42 9.45
CA GLY A 41 14.35 12.71 10.88
C GLY A 41 14.90 11.58 11.76
N MET A 42 14.80 10.32 11.31
CA MET A 42 15.30 9.15 12.03
C MET A 42 16.79 8.86 11.80
N ALA A 43 17.34 9.28 10.66
CA ALA A 43 18.74 9.11 10.30
C ALA A 43 19.34 10.44 9.78
N PRO A 44 19.64 11.40 10.68
CA PRO A 44 20.11 12.74 10.31
C PRO A 44 21.42 12.72 9.52
N ASP A 45 22.33 11.81 9.87
CA ASP A 45 23.62 11.63 9.19
C ASP A 45 23.48 11.10 7.75
N GLU A 46 22.28 10.65 7.37
CA GLU A 46 21.94 10.21 6.01
C GLU A 46 20.96 11.14 5.30
N ALA A 47 20.79 12.40 5.76
CA ALA A 47 19.76 13.30 5.22
C ALA A 47 19.89 13.57 3.71
N GLU A 48 21.11 13.56 3.17
CA GLU A 48 21.38 13.76 1.73
C GLU A 48 21.24 12.48 0.89
N ARG A 49 21.02 11.32 1.52
CA ARG A 49 20.89 10.05 0.82
C ARG A 49 19.65 10.08 -0.09
N LYS A 50 19.83 9.71 -1.37
CA LYS A 50 18.71 9.48 -2.29
C LYS A 50 17.87 8.31 -1.79
N ARG A 51 16.71 8.61 -1.21
CA ARG A 51 15.78 7.61 -0.65
C ARG A 51 14.95 6.87 -1.72
N TRP A 52 14.64 7.55 -2.82
CA TRP A 52 13.76 7.02 -3.87
C TRP A 52 14.36 7.22 -5.26
N ALA A 53 14.06 6.29 -6.16
CA ALA A 53 14.20 6.54 -7.59
C ALA A 53 13.26 7.68 -8.02
N ARG A 54 13.57 8.36 -9.13
CA ARG A 54 12.75 9.46 -9.66
C ARG A 54 11.33 8.99 -9.98
N HIS A 55 11.20 7.87 -10.67
CA HIS A 55 9.91 7.31 -11.09
C HIS A 55 9.44 6.16 -10.17
N GLY A 56 8.30 5.59 -10.48
CA GLY A 56 7.76 4.38 -9.86
C GLY A 56 6.74 3.75 -10.80
N SER A 57 6.46 2.46 -10.60
CA SER A 57 5.45 1.76 -11.39
C SER A 57 4.05 2.15 -10.92
N THR A 58 3.18 2.54 -11.85
CA THR A 58 1.80 2.91 -11.56
C THR A 58 0.86 2.18 -12.50
N ARG A 59 -0.19 1.56 -11.95
CA ARG A 59 -1.24 0.87 -12.71
C ARG A 59 -2.61 1.27 -12.18
N HIS A 60 -3.49 1.71 -13.07
CA HIS A 60 -4.88 1.97 -12.71
C HIS A 60 -5.69 0.68 -12.64
N LEU A 61 -6.55 0.56 -11.63
CA LEU A 61 -7.42 -0.59 -11.40
C LEU A 61 -8.87 -0.12 -11.48
N TRP A 62 -9.59 -0.61 -12.48
CA TRP A 62 -10.92 -0.10 -12.84
C TRP A 62 -12.08 -0.93 -12.30
N THR A 63 -11.81 -2.17 -11.88
CA THR A 63 -12.84 -3.10 -11.42
C THR A 63 -12.59 -3.52 -9.98
N ARG A 64 -13.67 -3.85 -9.27
CA ARG A 64 -13.59 -4.40 -7.90
C ARG A 64 -12.71 -5.65 -7.84
N HIS A 65 -12.82 -6.54 -8.83
CA HIS A 65 -11.99 -7.74 -8.92
C HIS A 65 -10.50 -7.39 -9.08
N ALA A 66 -10.16 -6.43 -9.95
CA ALA A 66 -8.77 -5.99 -10.12
C ALA A 66 -8.21 -5.35 -8.84
N VAL A 67 -9.03 -4.59 -8.10
CA VAL A 67 -8.66 -4.04 -6.80
C VAL A 67 -8.43 -5.16 -5.78
N SER A 68 -9.35 -6.11 -5.66
CA SER A 68 -9.22 -7.24 -4.73
C SER A 68 -7.98 -8.10 -5.01
N ALA A 69 -7.73 -8.41 -6.28
CA ALA A 69 -6.56 -9.17 -6.69
C ALA A 69 -5.26 -8.40 -6.40
N ALA A 70 -5.25 -7.08 -6.62
CA ALA A 70 -4.09 -6.25 -6.30
C ALA A 70 -3.84 -6.16 -4.79
N VAL A 71 -4.89 -6.04 -3.96
CA VAL A 71 -4.77 -6.07 -2.50
C VAL A 71 -4.17 -7.40 -2.05
N HIS A 72 -4.72 -8.52 -2.53
CA HIS A 72 -4.20 -9.86 -2.21
C HIS A 72 -2.72 -9.99 -2.59
N TYR A 73 -2.38 -9.63 -3.83
CA TYR A 73 -1.01 -9.66 -4.33
C TYR A 73 -0.06 -8.82 -3.46
N VAL A 74 -0.46 -7.59 -3.12
CA VAL A 74 0.37 -6.68 -2.32
C VAL A 74 0.56 -7.21 -0.89
N VAL A 75 -0.47 -7.78 -0.27
CA VAL A 75 -0.37 -8.24 1.11
C VAL A 75 0.41 -9.56 1.20
N TRP A 76 0.08 -10.53 0.34
CA TRP A 76 0.47 -11.93 0.54
C TRP A 76 1.56 -12.44 -0.41
N GLU A 77 1.77 -11.79 -1.56
CA GLU A 77 2.62 -12.34 -2.64
C GLU A 77 3.93 -11.55 -2.85
N GLN A 78 4.23 -10.54 -2.03
CA GLN A 78 5.48 -9.78 -2.16
C GLN A 78 6.68 -10.43 -1.45
N GLY A 79 6.51 -11.57 -0.79
CA GLY A 79 7.51 -12.19 0.08
C GLY A 79 7.47 -11.63 1.50
N GLN A 80 8.59 -11.68 2.23
CA GLN A 80 8.65 -11.29 3.65
C GLN A 80 8.58 -9.76 3.84
N PRO A 81 7.53 -9.23 4.51
CA PRO A 81 7.40 -7.79 4.78
C PRO A 81 8.31 -7.33 5.91
N MET A 82 8.76 -6.08 5.85
CA MET A 82 9.14 -5.32 7.05
C MET A 82 7.91 -4.80 7.79
N ALA A 83 6.90 -4.39 7.03
CA ALA A 83 5.59 -4.01 7.51
C ALA A 83 4.57 -4.21 6.38
N SER A 84 3.35 -4.62 6.72
CA SER A 84 2.23 -4.68 5.80
C SER A 84 1.00 -4.03 6.42
N PHE A 85 0.12 -3.54 5.56
CA PHE A 85 -1.18 -2.99 5.91
C PHE A 85 -2.22 -3.56 4.94
N GLU A 86 -3.34 -4.00 5.49
CA GLU A 86 -4.51 -4.40 4.73
C GLU A 86 -5.74 -3.74 5.35
N MET A 87 -6.51 -3.04 4.53
CA MET A 87 -7.81 -2.57 4.94
C MET A 87 -8.78 -3.76 4.96
N LEU A 88 -9.05 -4.29 6.15
CA LEU A 88 -10.10 -5.29 6.33
C LEU A 88 -11.44 -4.64 5.98
N THR A 89 -11.97 -4.97 4.82
CA THR A 89 -13.36 -4.62 4.51
C THR A 89 -14.27 -5.54 5.31
N GLN A 90 -15.26 -4.97 6.01
CA GLN A 90 -16.31 -5.71 6.70
C GLN A 90 -17.21 -6.42 5.66
N GLN A 91 -16.70 -7.50 5.08
CA GLN A 91 -17.48 -8.49 4.31
C GLN A 91 -17.04 -9.93 4.64
N ALA A 92 -16.06 -10.10 5.54
CA ALA A 92 -15.63 -11.41 6.03
C ALA A 92 -16.44 -11.91 7.25
N ALA A 93 -17.27 -11.07 7.88
CA ALA A 93 -18.05 -11.45 9.08
C ALA A 93 -19.38 -12.17 8.76
N GLU A 94 -19.90 -12.09 7.53
CA GLU A 94 -21.22 -12.63 7.20
C GLU A 94 -21.19 -14.09 6.72
N LYS A 95 -20.01 -14.65 6.40
CA LYS A 95 -19.91 -16.04 5.91
C LYS A 95 -19.75 -17.11 6.99
N ASN A 96 -19.47 -16.75 8.24
CA ASN A 96 -19.29 -17.72 9.34
C ASN A 96 -20.52 -17.91 10.24
N THR A 97 -21.66 -17.26 9.96
CA THR A 97 -22.89 -17.42 10.77
C THR A 97 -23.92 -18.34 10.12
N GLN A 98 -23.74 -18.77 8.85
CA GLN A 98 -24.69 -19.67 8.18
C GLN A 98 -24.29 -21.15 8.11
N GLU A 99 -23.11 -21.55 8.61
CA GLU A 99 -22.71 -22.98 8.67
C GLU A 99 -22.82 -23.62 10.06
N ASN A 100 -23.28 -22.90 11.09
CA ASN A 100 -23.51 -23.45 12.44
C ASN A 100 -24.99 -23.40 12.88
N GLY A 101 -25.92 -23.62 11.94
CA GLY A 101 -27.33 -23.83 12.24
C GLY A 101 -27.74 -25.26 11.91
N PHE A 102 -27.48 -26.19 12.82
CA PHE A 102 -28.30 -27.40 12.98
C PHE A 102 -29.55 -27.06 13.78
#